data_AF-A0A923QBH6-F1
#
_entry.id   AF-A0A923QBH6-F1
#
_cell.length_a   1.000
_cell.length_b   1.000
_cell.length_c   1.000
_cell.angle_alpha   90.00
_cell.angle_beta   90.00
_cell.angle_gamma   90.00
#
_symmetry.space_group_name_H-M   'P 1'
#
loop_
_entity.id
_entity.type
_entity.pdbx_description
1 polymer ?
#
loop_
_entity_poly.entity_id
_entity_poly.type
_entity_poly.pdbx_seq_one_letter_code
_entity_poly.pdbx_strand_id
1 'polypeptide(L)'
;MPAFISEAHEQIETLEQLLLELEGAPGDRDLLDALFRCVHTVKGSAGIFGLEAVVEFTHHVETLLDQVREGHVPLTPALSTLLLQSNDQTRALIAAAEGKGDEPAQAVHEREAIVLRLQAACSSATAGHGATAQAAPAAPTATPAGVQASARWHVAVAFGTDTFRNGTDPLAVLNYVSRLGQISSMQCDAQA
;
A
#
# COMPACT_ATOMS: atom_id res chain seq x y z
N MET A 1 -1.81 -12.53 25.62
CA MET A 1 -2.36 -11.18 25.43
C MET A 1 -1.52 -10.13 26.13
N PRO A 2 -1.34 -10.07 27.48
CA PRO A 2 -0.64 -8.93 28.11
C PRO A 2 0.80 -8.69 27.65
N ALA A 3 1.58 -9.78 27.48
CA ALA A 3 2.96 -9.68 26.99
C ALA A 3 3.06 -9.15 25.55
N PHE A 4 2.15 -9.59 24.67
CA PHE A 4 2.05 -9.10 23.29
C PHE A 4 1.68 -7.62 23.25
N ILE A 5 0.72 -7.19 24.06
CA ILE A 5 0.32 -5.79 24.09
C ILE A 5 1.47 -4.89 24.56
N SER A 6 2.22 -5.34 25.58
CA SER A 6 3.43 -4.62 26.03
C SER A 6 4.45 -4.52 24.90
N GLU A 7 4.77 -5.64 24.25
CA GLU A 7 5.70 -5.67 23.12
C GLU A 7 5.22 -4.78 21.97
N ALA A 8 3.95 -4.85 21.60
CA ALA A 8 3.40 -4.02 20.53
C ALA A 8 3.48 -2.52 20.87
N HIS A 9 3.22 -2.13 22.12
CA HIS A 9 3.39 -0.74 22.55
C HIS A 9 4.85 -0.30 22.54
N GLU A 10 5.78 -1.14 22.99
CA GLU A 10 7.22 -0.88 22.92
C GLU A 10 7.67 -0.67 21.46
N GLN A 11 7.17 -1.49 20.54
CA GLN A 11 7.47 -1.36 19.11
C GLN A 11 6.88 -0.07 18.51
N ILE A 12 5.66 0.32 18.91
CA ILE A 12 5.01 1.56 18.46
C ILE A 12 5.76 2.79 18.98
N GLU A 13 6.21 2.78 20.23
CA GLU A 13 7.04 3.86 20.80
C GLU A 13 8.40 3.95 20.10
N THR A 14 9.01 2.80 19.81
CA THR A 14 10.27 2.73 19.06
C THR A 14 10.09 3.28 17.64
N LEU A 15 8.96 2.96 16.99
CA LEU A 15 8.63 3.45 15.65
C LEU A 15 8.53 4.98 15.61
N GLU A 16 7.83 5.58 16.59
CA GLU A 16 7.74 7.04 16.76
C GLU A 16 9.13 7.69 16.91
N GLN A 17 10.00 7.12 17.75
CA GLN A 17 11.36 7.64 17.96
C GLN A 17 12.19 7.58 16.68
N LEU A 18 12.17 6.45 15.97
CA LEU A 18 12.89 6.26 14.72
C LEU A 18 12.40 7.24 13.62
N LEU A 19 11.09 7.49 13.54
CA LEU A 19 10.55 8.47 12.59
C LEU A 19 11.03 9.90 12.88
N LEU A 20 11.13 10.28 14.16
CA LEU A 20 11.67 11.58 14.55
C LEU A 20 13.17 11.70 14.25
N GLU A 21 13.95 10.66 14.48
CA GLU A 21 15.38 10.63 14.11
C GLU A 21 15.57 10.76 12.59
N LEU A 22 14.72 10.09 11.81
CA LEU A 22 14.71 10.16 10.36
C LEU A 22 14.34 11.56 9.81
N GLU A 23 13.70 12.45 10.59
CA GLU A 23 13.50 13.84 10.15
C GLU A 23 14.84 14.59 9.99
N GLY A 24 15.84 14.26 10.81
CA GLY A 24 17.19 14.80 10.72
C GLY A 24 18.08 14.06 9.72
N ALA A 25 17.78 12.80 9.43
CA ALA A 25 18.58 11.92 8.57
C ALA A 25 17.71 11.01 7.66
N PRO A 26 16.94 11.56 6.71
CA PRO A 26 15.91 10.82 5.98
C PRO A 26 16.41 9.72 5.05
N GLY A 27 17.73 9.65 4.80
CA GLY A 27 18.38 8.63 3.99
C GLY A 27 19.21 7.63 4.79
N ASP A 28 19.15 7.67 6.12
CA ASP A 28 19.89 6.73 6.97
C ASP A 28 19.29 5.32 6.85
N ARG A 29 20.05 4.40 6.24
CA ARG A 29 19.57 3.05 5.97
C ARG A 29 19.42 2.23 7.25
N ASP A 30 20.24 2.46 8.25
CA ASP A 30 20.18 1.71 9.50
C ASP A 30 18.91 2.07 10.26
N LEU A 31 18.53 3.35 10.26
CA LEU A 31 17.26 3.82 10.82
C LEU A 31 16.05 3.30 10.04
N LEU A 32 16.09 3.31 8.71
CA LEU A 32 15.02 2.75 7.87
C LEU A 32 14.85 1.23 8.06
N ASP A 33 15.94 0.48 8.19
CA ASP A 33 15.90 -0.96 8.47
C ASP A 33 15.43 -1.26 9.89
N ALA A 34 15.76 -0.42 10.87
CA ALA A 34 15.19 -0.50 12.22
C ALA A 34 13.68 -0.25 12.21
N LEU A 35 13.23 0.77 11.47
CA LEU A 35 11.82 1.13 11.35
C LEU A 35 11.00 0.00 10.71
N PHE A 36 11.51 -0.59 9.63
CA PHE A 36 10.87 -1.73 8.97
C PHE A 36 10.78 -2.95 9.88
N ARG A 37 11.86 -3.28 10.61
CA ARG A 37 11.82 -4.37 11.59
C ARG A 37 10.78 -4.13 12.67
N CYS A 38 10.57 -2.89 13.11
CA CYS A 38 9.54 -2.58 14.09
C CYS A 38 8.15 -2.95 13.58
N VAL A 39 7.77 -2.48 12.38
CA VAL A 39 6.49 -2.79 11.75
C VAL A 39 6.33 -4.29 11.49
N HIS A 40 7.39 -4.94 10.97
CA HIS A 40 7.37 -6.37 10.67
C HIS A 40 7.14 -7.22 11.94
N THR A 41 7.76 -6.86 13.06
CA THR A 41 7.53 -7.50 14.36
C THR A 41 6.09 -7.29 14.83
N VAL A 42 5.54 -6.07 14.74
CA VAL A 42 4.14 -5.81 15.12
C VAL A 42 3.18 -6.66 14.29
N LYS A 43 3.35 -6.70 12.97
CA LYS A 43 2.56 -7.55 12.06
C LYS A 43 2.68 -9.03 12.42
N GLY A 44 3.90 -9.52 12.62
CA GLY A 44 4.18 -10.92 12.94
C GLY A 44 3.53 -11.33 14.25
N SER A 45 3.70 -10.53 15.30
CA SER A 45 3.07 -10.77 16.59
C SER A 45 1.55 -10.69 16.49
N ALA A 46 0.98 -9.71 15.78
CA ALA A 46 -0.46 -9.61 15.55
C ALA A 46 -1.03 -10.85 14.84
N GLY A 47 -0.31 -11.41 13.87
CA GLY A 47 -0.70 -12.64 13.16
C GLY A 47 -0.76 -13.86 14.07
N ILE A 48 0.15 -13.99 15.04
CA ILE A 48 0.14 -15.08 16.03
C ILE A 48 -1.14 -15.03 16.90
N PHE A 49 -1.63 -13.85 17.22
CA PHE A 49 -2.83 -13.66 18.04
C PHE A 49 -4.13 -13.51 17.24
N GLY A 50 -4.07 -13.64 15.91
CA GLY A 50 -5.25 -13.57 15.03
C GLY A 50 -5.87 -12.17 14.94
N LEU A 51 -5.07 -11.11 15.13
CA LEU A 51 -5.52 -9.73 15.05
C LEU A 51 -5.52 -9.23 13.61
N GLU A 52 -6.45 -9.77 12.80
CA GLU A 52 -6.46 -9.59 11.34
C GLU A 52 -6.45 -8.12 10.91
N ALA A 53 -7.21 -7.25 11.59
CA ALA A 53 -7.26 -5.83 11.27
C ALA A 53 -5.90 -5.12 11.47
N VAL A 54 -5.11 -5.55 12.48
CA VAL A 54 -3.75 -5.05 12.70
C VAL A 54 -2.82 -5.57 11.60
N VAL A 55 -2.93 -6.85 11.25
CA VAL A 55 -2.13 -7.50 10.21
C VAL A 55 -2.34 -6.83 8.85
N GLU A 56 -3.60 -6.66 8.43
CA GLU A 56 -3.96 -6.03 7.17
C GLU A 56 -3.47 -4.58 7.10
N PHE A 57 -3.69 -3.81 8.17
CA PHE A 57 -3.28 -2.42 8.20
C PHE A 57 -1.75 -2.24 8.19
N THR A 58 -1.04 -2.98 9.04
CA THR A 58 0.44 -2.92 9.11
C THR A 58 1.12 -3.41 7.84
N HIS A 59 0.48 -4.31 7.08
CA HIS A 59 0.99 -4.73 5.77
C HIS A 59 1.06 -3.56 4.75
N HIS A 60 0.11 -2.62 4.76
CA HIS A 60 0.19 -1.42 3.92
C HIS A 60 1.35 -0.52 4.31
N VAL A 61 1.62 -0.38 5.62
CA VAL A 61 2.76 0.39 6.14
C VAL A 61 4.07 -0.28 5.74
N GLU A 62 4.17 -1.60 5.91
CA GLU A 62 5.36 -2.37 5.54
C GLU A 62 5.68 -2.27 4.05
N THR A 63 4.65 -2.36 3.19
CA THR A 63 4.80 -2.20 1.73
C THR A 63 5.40 -0.84 1.39
N LEU A 64 4.93 0.24 2.02
CA LEU A 64 5.48 1.57 1.80
C LEU A 64 6.92 1.67 2.29
N LEU A 65 7.22 1.17 3.50
CA LEU A 65 8.57 1.21 4.06
C LEU A 65 9.57 0.41 3.23
N ASP A 66 9.15 -0.68 2.62
CA ASP A 66 9.98 -1.45 1.69
C ASP A 66 10.37 -0.59 0.48
N GLN A 67 9.40 0.10 -0.14
CA GLN A 67 9.66 1.02 -1.26
C GLN A 67 10.57 2.20 -0.86
N VAL A 68 10.47 2.67 0.39
CA VAL A 68 11.38 3.71 0.91
C VAL A 68 12.80 3.16 1.09
N ARG A 69 12.95 1.94 1.62
CA ARG A 69 14.26 1.26 1.81
C ARG A 69 14.96 0.93 0.51
N GLU A 70 14.19 0.57 -0.51
CA GLU A 70 14.66 0.32 -1.87
C GLU A 70 15.00 1.63 -2.62
N GLY A 71 14.61 2.80 -2.07
CA GLY A 71 14.87 4.10 -2.65
C GLY A 71 13.91 4.48 -3.79
N HIS A 72 12.83 3.71 -3.98
CA HIS A 72 11.79 4.00 -4.96
C HIS A 72 10.89 5.16 -4.52
N VAL A 73 10.63 5.29 -3.21
CA VAL A 73 9.89 6.40 -2.62
C VAL A 73 10.82 7.20 -1.69
N PRO A 74 11.03 8.51 -1.90
CA PRO A 74 11.80 9.32 -0.95
C PRO A 74 11.01 9.54 0.35
N LEU A 75 11.69 9.45 1.49
CA LEU A 75 11.11 9.82 2.78
C LEU A 75 10.98 11.35 2.89
N THR A 76 9.79 11.85 2.56
CA THR A 76 9.45 13.29 2.67
C THR A 76 8.79 13.59 4.02
N PRO A 77 8.76 14.86 4.48
CA PRO A 77 8.03 15.24 5.69
C PRO A 77 6.56 14.82 5.67
N ALA A 78 5.91 14.91 4.51
CA ALA A 78 4.53 14.47 4.32
C ALA A 78 4.38 12.95 4.49
N LEU A 79 5.38 12.18 4.07
CA LEU A 79 5.41 10.72 4.25
C LEU A 79 5.72 10.34 5.69
N SER A 80 6.63 11.04 6.35
CA SER A 80 6.89 10.88 7.80
C SER A 80 5.63 11.12 8.62
N THR A 81 4.90 12.21 8.32
CA THR A 81 3.60 12.49 8.97
C THR A 81 2.58 11.38 8.71
N LEU A 82 2.54 10.82 7.49
CA LEU A 82 1.64 9.70 7.17
C LEU A 82 2.02 8.42 7.94
N LEU A 83 3.32 8.16 8.14
CA LEU A 83 3.81 7.03 8.92
C LEU A 83 3.49 7.20 10.42
N LEU A 84 3.62 8.40 10.97
CA LEU A 84 3.18 8.71 12.34
C LEU A 84 1.66 8.49 12.51
N GLN A 85 0.86 9.00 11.57
CA GLN A 85 -0.59 8.75 11.56
C GLN A 85 -0.91 7.25 11.47
N SER A 86 -0.10 6.49 10.75
CA SER A 86 -0.26 5.04 10.66
C SER A 86 0.10 4.34 11.98
N ASN A 87 1.11 4.84 12.69
CA ASN A 87 1.45 4.33 14.03
C ASN A 87 0.30 4.54 15.01
N ASP A 88 -0.34 5.72 14.99
CA ASP A 88 -1.51 6.03 15.81
C ASP A 88 -2.69 5.08 15.54
N GLN A 89 -2.97 4.79 14.26
CA GLN A 89 -4.01 3.84 13.88
C GLN A 89 -3.69 2.40 14.29
N THR A 90 -2.41 2.01 14.24
CA THR A 90 -1.95 0.69 14.72
C THR A 90 -2.20 0.57 16.23
N ARG A 91 -1.88 1.62 16.99
CA ARG A 91 -2.16 1.71 18.43
C ARG A 91 -3.66 1.62 18.72
N ALA A 92 -4.50 2.31 17.95
CA ALA A 92 -5.95 2.28 18.09
C ALA A 92 -6.53 0.87 17.83
N LEU A 93 -6.07 0.19 16.78
CA LEU A 93 -6.47 -1.18 16.46
C LEU A 93 -6.11 -2.19 17.56
N ILE A 94 -4.91 -2.05 18.14
CA ILE A 94 -4.48 -2.88 19.27
C ILE A 94 -5.36 -2.62 20.50
N ALA A 95 -5.68 -1.36 20.79
CA ALA A 95 -6.58 -1.01 21.90
C ALA A 95 -8.01 -1.56 21.69
N ALA A 96 -8.52 -1.53 20.47
CA ALA A 96 -9.82 -2.13 20.12
C ALA A 96 -9.80 -3.66 20.34
N ALA A 97 -8.71 -4.34 19.97
CA ALA A 97 -8.53 -5.77 20.22
C ALA A 97 -8.48 -6.13 21.71
N GLU A 98 -8.11 -5.20 22.59
CA GLU A 98 -8.18 -5.37 24.06
C GLU A 98 -9.61 -5.22 24.63
N GLY A 99 -10.62 -4.94 23.79
CA GLY A 99 -11.98 -4.66 24.25
C GLY A 99 -12.11 -3.31 24.96
N LYS A 100 -11.15 -2.39 24.76
CA LYS A 100 -11.15 -1.04 25.35
C LYS A 100 -12.01 -0.03 24.59
N GLY A 101 -12.76 -0.44 23.57
CA GLY A 101 -13.74 0.41 22.90
C GLY A 101 -14.31 -0.22 21.64
N ASP A 102 -15.57 0.09 21.35
CA ASP A 102 -16.14 -0.05 20.01
C ASP A 102 -15.50 1.01 19.12
N GLU A 103 -15.06 0.63 17.93
CA GLU A 103 -14.36 1.56 17.05
C GLU A 103 -15.37 2.55 16.45
N PRO A 104 -15.27 3.86 16.71
CA PRO A 104 -16.21 4.81 16.16
C PRO A 104 -16.11 4.83 14.63
N ALA A 105 -17.23 4.97 13.92
CA ALA A 105 -17.26 4.99 12.45
C ALA A 105 -16.31 6.02 11.83
N GLN A 106 -16.02 7.10 12.55
CA GLN A 106 -15.03 8.12 12.18
C GLN A 106 -13.60 7.56 12.10
N ALA A 107 -13.19 6.72 13.06
CA ALA A 107 -11.86 6.11 13.07
C ALA A 107 -11.68 5.12 11.90
N VAL A 108 -12.73 4.38 11.55
CA VAL A 108 -12.74 3.51 10.36
C VAL A 108 -12.49 4.34 9.10
N HIS A 109 -13.20 5.46 8.95
CA HIS A 109 -13.08 6.33 7.77
C HIS A 109 -11.69 7.00 7.67
N GLU A 110 -11.13 7.41 8.81
CA GLU A 110 -9.76 7.94 8.89
C GLU A 110 -8.72 6.90 8.49
N ARG A 111 -8.87 5.66 8.96
CA ARG A 111 -8.01 4.53 8.58
C ARG A 111 -8.10 4.24 7.08
N GLU A 112 -9.29 4.20 6.50
CA GLU A 112 -9.49 4.03 5.06
C GLU A 112 -8.79 5.13 4.25
N ALA A 113 -8.88 6.40 4.70
CA ALA A 113 -8.20 7.52 4.06
C ALA A 113 -6.68 7.40 4.15
N ILE A 114 -6.14 6.92 5.28
CA ILE A 114 -4.71 6.64 5.44
C ILE A 114 -4.26 5.53 4.49
N VAL A 115 -5.00 4.42 4.41
CA VAL A 115 -4.69 3.31 3.50
C VAL A 115 -4.64 3.80 2.05
N LEU A 116 -5.60 4.62 1.61
CA LEU A 116 -5.59 5.19 0.27
C LEU A 116 -4.34 6.06 0.00
N ARG A 117 -3.91 6.85 1.00
CA ARG A 117 -2.70 7.68 0.89
C ARG A 117 -1.42 6.84 0.85
N LEU A 118 -1.35 5.76 1.64
CA LEU A 118 -0.22 4.80 1.61
C LEU A 118 -0.11 4.16 0.22
N GLN A 119 -1.23 3.68 -0.33
CA GLN A 119 -1.27 3.07 -1.67
C GLN A 119 -0.90 4.07 -2.78
N ALA A 120 -1.37 5.31 -2.68
CA ALA A 120 -1.03 6.37 -3.63
C ALA A 120 0.47 6.73 -3.59
N ALA A 121 1.09 6.73 -2.41
CA ALA A 121 2.53 6.95 -2.25
C ALA A 121 3.35 5.84 -2.95
N CYS A 122 2.97 4.57 -2.78
CA CYS A 122 3.61 3.44 -3.48
C CYS A 122 3.43 3.53 -5.01
N SER A 123 2.23 3.87 -5.48
CA SER A 123 1.92 3.94 -6.92
C SER A 123 2.65 5.09 -7.63
N SER A 124 2.89 6.18 -6.93
CA SER A 124 3.59 7.36 -7.48
C SER A 124 5.07 7.07 -7.78
N ALA A 125 5.69 6.13 -7.06
CA ALA A 125 7.06 5.68 -7.35
C ALA A 125 7.16 4.86 -8.64
N THR A 126 6.11 4.13 -8.99
CA THR A 126 6.03 3.36 -10.25
C THR A 126 5.84 4.27 -11.46
N ALA A 127 5.19 5.43 -11.31
CA ALA A 127 5.04 6.42 -12.36
C ALA A 127 6.33 7.22 -12.65
N GLY A 128 7.28 7.25 -11.71
CA GLY A 128 8.54 8.00 -11.82
C GLY A 128 9.68 7.32 -12.59
N HIS A 129 9.53 6.05 -12.97
CA HIS A 129 10.60 5.26 -13.61
C HIS A 129 10.30 4.83 -15.06
N GLY A 130 9.44 5.55 -15.78
CA GLY A 130 9.02 5.21 -17.14
C GLY A 130 8.95 6.39 -18.11
N ALA A 131 10.00 7.23 -18.18
CA ALA A 131 10.11 8.27 -19.19
C ALA A 131 11.55 8.43 -19.72
N THR A 132 12.19 7.33 -20.11
CA THR A 132 13.20 7.39 -21.18
C THR A 132 12.46 7.28 -22.51
N ALA A 133 12.38 8.42 -23.18
CA ALA A 133 11.84 8.58 -24.51
C ALA A 133 12.52 7.61 -25.50
N GLN A 134 11.82 6.57 -25.90
CA GLN A 134 12.09 5.88 -27.16
C GLN A 134 11.43 6.71 -28.28
N ALA A 135 12.22 7.57 -28.90
CA ALA A 135 11.85 8.26 -30.12
C ALA A 135 11.98 7.32 -31.34
N ALA A 136 10.96 7.43 -32.21
CA ALA A 136 10.91 7.17 -33.65
C ALA A 136 10.31 5.83 -34.16
N PRO A 137 9.69 5.79 -35.37
CA PRO A 137 9.39 6.87 -36.31
C PRO A 137 7.92 7.00 -36.72
N ALA A 138 7.63 8.13 -37.38
CA ALA A 138 6.35 8.52 -37.96
C ALA A 138 5.79 7.55 -39.02
N ALA A 139 4.47 7.42 -39.03
CA ALA A 139 3.68 6.97 -40.20
C ALA A 139 2.43 7.87 -40.35
N PRO A 140 1.90 8.04 -41.57
CA PRO A 140 1.30 9.30 -42.00
C PRO A 140 -0.21 9.41 -41.77
N THR A 141 -0.61 10.67 -41.65
CA THR A 141 -1.86 11.34 -41.97
C THR A 141 -3.02 10.49 -42.50
N ALA A 142 -4.13 10.46 -41.75
CA ALA A 142 -5.48 10.52 -42.30
C ALA A 142 -6.44 11.14 -41.26
N THR A 143 -7.28 12.06 -41.70
CA THR A 143 -8.38 12.72 -40.98
C THR A 143 -9.45 13.04 -42.02
N PRO A 144 -10.74 13.23 -41.69
CA PRO A 144 -11.58 12.72 -40.61
C PRO A 144 -12.84 11.98 -41.15
N ALA A 145 -13.52 11.19 -40.32
CA ALA A 145 -14.96 10.96 -40.46
C ALA A 145 -15.56 10.53 -39.12
N GLY A 146 -16.62 11.21 -38.69
CA GLY A 146 -17.18 11.09 -37.36
C GLY A 146 -17.86 9.76 -37.09
N VAL A 147 -17.61 9.24 -35.89
CA VAL A 147 -18.54 8.45 -35.11
C VAL A 147 -18.34 8.91 -33.67
N GLN A 148 -19.41 9.34 -33.00
CA GLN A 148 -19.43 9.47 -31.55
C GLN A 148 -19.27 8.06 -30.96
N ALA A 149 -18.03 7.59 -30.87
CA ALA A 149 -17.71 6.35 -30.22
C ALA A 149 -17.80 6.60 -28.71
N SER A 150 -18.72 5.92 -28.03
CA SER A 150 -18.60 5.68 -26.60
C SER A 150 -17.20 5.10 -26.36
N ALA A 151 -16.29 5.91 -25.81
CA ALA A 151 -14.91 5.50 -25.60
C ALA A 151 -14.91 4.34 -24.60
N ARG A 152 -14.81 3.11 -25.11
CA ARG A 152 -14.64 1.91 -24.30
C ARG A 152 -13.15 1.72 -24.10
N TRP A 153 -12.75 1.60 -22.84
CA TRP A 153 -11.39 1.27 -22.48
C TRP A 153 -11.21 -0.24 -22.55
N HIS A 154 -10.10 -0.67 -23.14
CA HIS A 154 -9.66 -2.06 -23.08
C HIS A 154 -8.54 -2.14 -22.03
N VAL A 155 -8.77 -2.91 -20.97
CA VAL A 155 -7.82 -3.11 -19.87
C VAL A 155 -7.37 -4.56 -19.91
N ALA A 156 -6.08 -4.79 -20.08
CA ALA A 156 -5.48 -6.11 -20.08
C ALA A 156 -4.53 -6.25 -18.90
N VAL A 157 -4.60 -7.38 -18.19
CA VAL A 157 -3.75 -7.70 -17.05
C VAL A 157 -3.18 -9.09 -17.30
N ALA A 158 -1.86 -9.21 -17.22
CA ALA A 158 -1.15 -10.48 -17.32
C ALA A 158 -0.63 -10.89 -15.95
N PHE A 159 -0.89 -12.14 -15.56
CA PHE A 159 -0.45 -12.71 -14.30
C PHE A 159 0.75 -13.63 -14.56
N GLY A 160 1.79 -13.51 -13.73
CA GLY A 160 2.98 -14.36 -13.82
C GLY A 160 2.72 -15.77 -13.29
N THR A 161 3.65 -16.68 -13.56
CA THR A 161 3.58 -18.08 -13.10
C THR A 161 3.51 -18.25 -11.59
N ASP A 162 3.99 -17.26 -10.84
CA ASP A 162 4.05 -17.26 -9.38
C ASP A 162 2.92 -16.42 -8.73
N THR A 163 1.98 -15.87 -9.51
CA THR A 163 0.90 -15.02 -8.98
C THR A 163 0.14 -15.67 -7.82
N PHE A 164 -0.22 -16.95 -7.94
CA PHE A 164 -0.88 -17.68 -6.84
C PHE A 164 0.08 -18.05 -5.70
N ARG A 165 1.37 -18.24 -5.97
CA ARG A 165 2.39 -18.56 -4.94
C ARG A 165 2.67 -17.37 -4.04
N ASN A 166 2.55 -16.17 -4.60
CA ASN A 166 2.77 -14.91 -3.89
C ASN A 166 1.48 -14.39 -3.22
N GLY A 167 0.42 -15.20 -3.13
CA GLY A 167 -0.85 -14.82 -2.48
C GLY A 167 -1.62 -13.72 -3.20
N THR A 168 -1.27 -13.37 -4.43
CA THR A 168 -2.00 -12.39 -5.23
C THR A 168 -3.23 -13.06 -5.82
N ASP A 169 -4.43 -12.59 -5.47
CA ASP A 169 -5.68 -13.08 -6.04
C ASP A 169 -6.06 -12.27 -7.30
N PRO A 170 -6.01 -12.88 -8.51
CA PRO A 170 -6.45 -12.23 -9.75
C PRO A 170 -7.90 -11.73 -9.69
N LEU A 171 -8.76 -12.37 -8.89
CA LEU A 171 -10.16 -11.96 -8.75
C LEU A 171 -10.28 -10.61 -8.04
N ALA A 172 -9.33 -10.24 -7.17
CA ALA A 172 -9.33 -8.94 -6.51
C ALA A 172 -9.22 -7.79 -7.52
N VAL A 173 -8.41 -7.97 -8.57
CA VAL A 173 -8.26 -7.00 -9.67
C VAL A 173 -9.58 -6.86 -10.44
N LEU A 174 -10.25 -7.98 -10.72
CA LEU A 174 -11.55 -7.96 -11.42
C LEU A 174 -12.64 -7.30 -10.57
N ASN A 175 -12.67 -7.58 -9.27
CA ASN A 175 -13.59 -6.97 -8.31
C ASN A 175 -13.33 -5.46 -8.14
N TYR A 176 -12.10 -5.01 -8.32
CA TYR A 176 -11.78 -3.59 -8.31
C TYR A 176 -12.26 -2.91 -9.59
N VAL A 177 -11.97 -3.48 -10.77
CA VAL A 177 -12.39 -2.91 -12.07
C VAL A 177 -13.91 -2.84 -12.19
N SER A 178 -14.65 -3.80 -11.64
CA SER A 178 -16.11 -3.79 -11.64
C SER A 178 -16.72 -2.67 -10.79
N ARG A 179 -15.97 -2.10 -9.83
CA ARG A 179 -16.37 -0.92 -9.06
C ARG A 179 -16.15 0.40 -9.82
N LEU A 180 -15.22 0.43 -10.77
CA LEU A 180 -14.88 1.65 -11.52
C LEU A 180 -15.86 1.95 -12.67
N GLY A 181 -16.63 0.96 -13.12
CA GLY A 181 -17.60 1.17 -14.19
C GLY A 181 -18.23 -0.11 -14.72
N GLN A 182 -18.98 0.01 -15.81
CA GLN A 182 -19.64 -1.12 -16.44
C GLN A 182 -18.68 -1.92 -17.32
N ILE A 183 -18.47 -3.18 -16.96
CA ILE A 183 -17.71 -4.15 -17.76
C ILE A 183 -18.60 -4.65 -18.91
N SER A 184 -18.21 -4.36 -20.15
CA SER A 184 -18.97 -4.79 -21.34
C SER A 184 -18.63 -6.22 -21.80
N SER A 185 -17.40 -6.67 -21.61
CA SER A 185 -16.94 -8.01 -21.98
C SER A 185 -15.68 -8.39 -21.20
N MET A 186 -15.54 -9.66 -20.84
CA MET A 186 -14.36 -10.21 -20.16
C MET A 186 -13.88 -11.45 -20.91
N GLN A 187 -12.57 -11.53 -21.16
CA GLN A 187 -11.93 -12.69 -21.75
C GLN A 187 -10.76 -13.10 -20.85
N CYS A 188 -10.71 -14.38 -20.49
CA CYS A 188 -9.58 -14.97 -19.80
C CYS A 188 -8.83 -15.82 -20.82
N ASP A 189 -7.59 -15.46 -21.11
CA ASP A 189 -6.72 -16.29 -21.94
C ASP A 189 -5.91 -17.21 -21.02
N ALA A 190 -6.00 -18.51 -21.28
CA ALA A 190 -5.28 -19.55 -20.55
C ALA A 190 -4.20 -20.21 -21.42
N GLN A 191 -3.77 -19.56 -22.51
CA GLN A 191 -2.64 -20.01 -23.32
C GLN A 191 -1.35 -19.92 -22.49
N ALA A 192 -0.81 -21.11 -22.20
CA ALA A 192 0.41 -21.37 -21.43
C ALA A 192 1.70 -20.94 -22.14
#